data_AF-A0A5J9UC88-F1
#
_entry.id   AF-A0A5J9UC88-F1
#
_cell.length_a   1.000
_cell.length_b   1.000
_cell.length_c   1.000
_cell.angle_alpha   90.00
_cell.angle_beta   90.00
_cell.angle_gamma   90.00
#
_symmetry.space_group_name_H-M   'P 1'
#
loop_
_entity.id
_entity.type
_entity.pdbx_description
1 polymer ?
#
loop_
_entity_poly.entity_id
_entity_poly.type
_entity_poly.pdbx_seq_one_letter_code
_entity_poly.pdbx_strand_id
1 'polypeptide(L)'
;MVEVLTYHNNLNNLVLFHSDWVLVGSSATLKHVHEYADNGTLWNLDFADALVKLSKLTMPPGSTGEIRKTCRLDSIPRLLVLVIRVNDRINT
;
A
#
# COMPACT_ATOMS: atom_id res chain seq x y z
N MET A 1 -5.77 13.37 10.10
CA MET A 1 -5.27 13.79 11.43
C MET A 1 -4.73 12.62 12.26
N VAL A 2 -5.16 11.36 12.03
CA VAL A 2 -4.67 10.17 12.77
C VAL A 2 -3.23 9.77 12.40
N GLU A 3 -2.75 10.06 11.18
CA GLU A 3 -1.50 9.46 10.67
C GLU A 3 -0.23 10.32 10.78
N VAL A 4 -0.34 11.65 10.93
CA VAL A 4 0.82 12.53 11.20
C VAL A 4 1.47 12.19 12.56
N LEU A 5 0.66 11.72 13.51
CA LEU A 5 1.13 11.30 14.84
C LEU A 5 2.07 10.09 14.75
N THR A 6 1.86 9.20 13.78
CA THR A 6 2.70 8.01 13.57
C THR A 6 4.14 8.39 13.21
N TYR A 7 4.32 9.41 12.35
CA TYR A 7 5.66 9.90 11.98
C TYR A 7 6.35 10.65 13.13
N HIS A 8 5.59 11.34 13.98
CA HIS A 8 6.12 11.90 15.22
C HIS A 8 6.56 10.81 16.22
N ASN A 9 5.81 9.71 16.32
CA ASN A 9 6.19 8.58 17.17
C ASN A 9 7.46 7.89 16.67
N ASN A 10 7.67 7.82 15.35
CA ASN A 10 8.93 7.33 14.77
C ASN A 10 10.13 8.18 15.22
N LEU A 11 10.02 9.51 15.19
CA LEU A 11 11.09 10.42 15.64
C LEU A 11 11.39 10.30 17.14
N ASN A 12 10.36 9.99 17.94
CA ASN A 12 10.50 9.81 19.39
C ASN A 12 10.87 8.37 19.80
N ASN A 13 11.10 7.46 18.85
CA ASN A 13 11.31 6.03 19.11
C ASN A 13 10.18 5.37 19.93
N LEU A 14 8.94 5.84 19.76
CA LEU A 14 7.74 5.34 20.45
C LEU A 14 6.96 4.33 19.58
N VAL A 15 7.64 3.64 18.67
CA VAL A 15 7.02 2.71 17.72
C VAL A 15 7.13 1.26 18.16
N LEU A 16 6.09 0.48 17.82
CA LEU A 16 5.94 -0.91 18.25
C LEU A 16 6.68 -1.89 17.35
N PHE A 17 6.68 -1.66 16.03
CA PHE A 17 7.27 -2.59 15.07
C PHE A 17 8.68 -2.15 14.67
N HIS A 18 9.57 -3.14 14.51
CA HIS A 18 10.90 -2.91 13.99
C HIS A 18 10.88 -2.30 12.57
N SER A 19 9.90 -2.67 11.74
CA SER A 19 9.73 -2.12 10.39
C SER A 19 9.53 -0.59 10.39
N ASP A 20 8.87 -0.06 11.41
CA ASP A 20 8.63 1.38 11.54
C ASP A 20 9.90 2.09 12.01
N TRP A 21 10.63 1.47 12.95
CA TRP A 21 11.91 1.99 13.42
C TRP A 21 12.98 2.03 12.32
N VAL A 22 12.96 1.09 11.36
CA VAL A 22 13.90 1.12 10.22
C VAL A 22 13.74 2.38 9.36
N LEU A 23 12.58 3.05 9.37
CA LEU A 23 12.36 4.29 8.62
C LEU A 23 13.24 5.44 9.11
N VAL A 24 13.68 5.45 10.38
CA VAL A 24 14.64 6.44 10.89
C VAL A 24 16.09 5.98 10.75
N GLY A 25 16.33 4.73 10.34
CA GLY A 25 17.67 4.12 10.25
C GLY A 25 18.50 4.57 9.06
N SER A 26 17.90 5.13 8.00
CA SER A 26 18.61 5.66 6.83
C SER A 26 18.37 7.15 6.65
N SER A 27 19.37 7.89 6.16
CA SER A 27 19.25 9.34 5.96
C SER A 27 18.18 9.72 4.92
N ALA A 28 17.98 8.89 3.90
CA ALA A 28 16.99 9.12 2.86
C ALA A 28 15.55 8.97 3.39
N THR A 29 15.28 7.91 4.16
CA THR A 29 13.95 7.67 4.74
C THR A 29 13.66 8.62 5.89
N LEU A 30 14.68 8.98 6.69
CA LEU A 30 14.54 9.94 7.78
C LEU A 30 14.09 11.33 7.30
N LYS A 31 14.60 11.79 6.15
CA LYS A 31 14.15 13.06 5.52
C LYS A 31 12.64 13.04 5.26
N HIS A 32 12.14 11.95 4.68
CA HIS A 32 10.71 11.80 4.43
C HIS A 32 9.88 11.67 5.72
N VAL A 33 10.42 11.04 6.76
CA VAL A 33 9.75 11.00 8.09
C VAL A 33 9.53 12.41 8.63
N HIS A 34 10.52 13.30 8.52
CA HIS A 34 10.37 14.70 8.90
C HIS A 34 9.36 15.45 8.01
N GLU A 35 9.47 15.30 6.68
CA GLU A 35 8.55 15.96 5.74
C GLU A 35 7.08 15.59 5.99
N TYR A 36 6.80 14.32 6.28
CA TYR A 36 5.45 13.84 6.56
C TYR A 36 4.97 14.14 7.99
N ALA A 37 5.88 14.24 8.96
CA ALA A 37 5.56 14.75 10.29
C ALA A 37 5.14 16.23 10.23
N ASP A 38 5.86 17.05 9.47
CA ASP A 38 5.62 18.49 9.41
C ASP A 38 4.45 18.86 8.48
N ASN A 39 4.21 18.08 7.42
CA ASN A 39 3.19 18.38 6.41
C ASN A 39 2.25 17.19 6.14
N GLY A 40 1.14 17.15 6.89
CA GLY A 40 0.10 16.13 6.69
C GLY A 40 -0.61 16.19 5.33
N THR A 41 -0.62 17.34 4.65
CA THR A 41 -1.22 17.45 3.31
C THR A 41 -0.34 16.78 2.26
N LEU A 42 0.98 16.97 2.34
CA LEU A 42 1.94 16.28 1.48
C LEU A 42 1.83 14.77 1.66
N TRP A 43 1.79 14.32 2.93
CA TRP A 43 1.60 12.91 3.24
C TRP A 43 0.32 12.34 2.61
N ASN A 44 -0.82 13.03 2.71
CA ASN A 44 -2.08 12.55 2.12
C ASN A 44 -1.99 12.38 0.59
N LEU A 45 -1.33 13.31 -0.09
CA LEU A 45 -1.16 13.27 -1.55
C LEU A 45 -0.27 12.09 -1.97
N ASP A 46 0.91 11.98 -1.36
CA ASP A 46 1.86 10.92 -1.69
C ASP A 46 1.33 9.54 -1.29
N PHE A 47 0.56 9.45 -0.20
CA PHE A 47 -0.12 8.22 0.21
C PHE A 47 -1.17 7.79 -0.82
N ALA A 48 -1.99 8.73 -1.32
CA ALA A 48 -2.97 8.44 -2.36
C ALA A 48 -2.30 7.95 -3.65
N ASP A 49 -1.22 8.61 -4.08
CA ASP A 49 -0.45 8.21 -5.27
C ASP A 49 0.22 6.84 -5.08
N ALA A 50 0.73 6.54 -3.88
CA ALA A 50 1.29 5.25 -3.55
C ALA A 50 0.22 4.12 -3.61
N LEU A 51 -0.99 4.35 -3.10
CA LEU A 51 -2.09 3.40 -3.20
C LEU A 51 -2.52 3.15 -4.65
N VAL A 52 -2.55 4.19 -5.49
CA VAL A 52 -2.81 4.04 -6.93
C VAL A 52 -1.69 3.22 -7.60
N LYS A 53 -0.42 3.48 -7.27
CA LYS A 53 0.70 2.70 -7.80
C LYS A 53 0.62 1.24 -7.38
N LEU A 54 0.26 0.97 -6.13
CA LEU A 54 0.07 -0.38 -5.59
C LEU A 54 -1.10 -1.11 -6.27
N SER A 55 -2.21 -0.40 -6.55
CA SER A 55 -3.35 -0.96 -7.30
C SER A 55 -3.01 -1.40 -8.73
N LYS A 56 -1.96 -0.83 -9.31
CA LYS A 56 -1.50 -1.08 -10.68
C LYS A 56 -0.43 -2.17 -10.75
N LEU A 57 -0.10 -2.86 -9.64
CA LEU A 57 0.80 -4.00 -9.68
C LEU A 57 0.28 -5.05 -10.68
N THR A 58 1.19 -5.59 -11.49
CA THR A 58 0.85 -6.61 -12.48
C THR A 58 0.72 -7.96 -11.80
N MET A 59 -0.20 -8.78 -12.30
CA MET A 59 -0.25 -10.15 -11.84
C MET A 59 1.02 -10.91 -12.25
N PRO A 60 1.44 -11.94 -11.49
CA PRO A 60 2.59 -12.74 -11.85
C PRO A 60 2.44 -13.35 -13.26
N PRO A 61 3.53 -13.48 -14.05
CA PRO A 61 3.46 -14.09 -15.37
C PRO A 61 2.87 -15.51 -15.27
N GLY A 62 1.91 -15.81 -16.16
CA GLY A 62 1.17 -17.09 -16.15
C GLY A 62 -0.13 -17.09 -15.34
N SER A 63 -0.51 -15.96 -14.73
CA SER A 63 -1.81 -15.82 -14.07
C SER A 63 -2.90 -15.28 -15.02
N THR A 64 -4.08 -15.89 -14.99
CA THR A 64 -5.26 -15.48 -15.76
C THR A 64 -6.30 -14.89 -14.83
N GLY A 65 -6.86 -13.74 -15.22
CA GLY A 65 -7.94 -13.05 -14.49
C GLY A 65 -9.29 -13.75 -14.55
N GLU A 66 -10.05 -13.70 -13.46
CA GLU A 66 -11.49 -14.05 -13.42
C GLU A 66 -12.30 -13.08 -12.55
N ILE A 67 -13.59 -12.89 -12.89
CA ILE A 67 -14.52 -12.12 -12.06
C ILE A 67 -15.23 -13.09 -11.12
N ARG A 68 -14.91 -13.04 -9.83
CA ARG A 68 -15.47 -13.94 -8.82
C ARG A 68 -16.89 -13.53 -8.45
N LYS A 69 -17.81 -14.49 -8.40
CA LYS A 69 -19.18 -14.28 -7.86
C LYS A 69 -19.20 -14.18 -6.33
N THR A 70 -18.25 -14.85 -5.68
CA THR A 70 -18.07 -14.86 -4.22
C THR A 70 -16.57 -14.74 -3.92
N CYS A 71 -16.14 -13.69 -3.23
CA CYS A 71 -14.70 -13.45 -3.01
C CYS A 71 -13.98 -14.56 -2.23
N ARG A 72 -14.70 -15.24 -1.32
CA ARG A 72 -14.18 -16.36 -0.51
C ARG A 72 -13.98 -17.65 -1.30
N LEU A 73 -14.69 -17.83 -2.41
CA LEU A 73 -14.65 -19.05 -3.20
C LEU A 73 -13.89 -18.78 -4.48
N ASP A 74 -12.85 -19.56 -4.71
CA ASP A 74 -12.27 -19.64 -6.05
C ASP A 74 -13.29 -20.37 -6.94
N SER A 75 -13.62 -19.80 -8.10
CA SER A 75 -14.46 -20.47 -9.10
C SER A 75 -13.75 -21.68 -9.71
N ILE A 76 -12.45 -21.81 -9.44
CA ILE A 76 -11.52 -22.76 -10.02
C ILE A 76 -11.17 -23.82 -8.97
N PRO A 77 -11.37 -25.12 -9.25
CA PRO A 77 -10.85 -26.18 -8.41
C PRO A 77 -9.33 -26.25 -8.58
N ARG A 78 -8.61 -25.62 -7.65
CA ARG A 78 -7.14 -25.63 -7.45
C ARG A 78 -6.30 -24.77 -8.41
N LEU A 79 -5.46 -23.95 -7.77
CA LEU A 79 -4.29 -23.21 -8.26
C LEU A 79 -4.55 -22.06 -9.24
N LEU A 80 -5.05 -20.93 -8.72
CA LEU A 80 -4.55 -19.58 -9.07
C LEU A 80 -5.15 -18.55 -8.11
N VAL A 81 -4.35 -17.97 -7.21
CA VAL A 81 -4.81 -16.85 -6.38
C VAL A 81 -4.86 -15.60 -7.25
N LEU A 82 -6.02 -14.95 -7.30
CA LEU A 82 -6.27 -13.79 -8.15
C LEU A 82 -6.47 -12.51 -7.32
N VAL A 83 -5.77 -11.44 -7.71
CA VAL A 83 -6.12 -10.06 -7.31
C VAL A 83 -6.90 -9.41 -8.46
N ILE A 84 -8.06 -8.84 -8.13
CA ILE A 84 -8.98 -8.19 -9.06
C ILE A 84 -8.38 -6.84 -9.52
N ARG A 85 -8.21 -6.64 -10.83
CA ARG A 85 -8.11 -5.31 -11.45
C ARG A 85 -9.54 -4.82 -11.69
N VAL A 86 -9.94 -3.71 -11.07
CA VAL A 86 -11.29 -3.11 -11.21
C VAL A 86 -11.51 -2.46 -12.59
N ASN A 87 -10.54 -2.46 -13.50
CA ASN A 87 -10.56 -1.60 -14.69
C ASN A 87 -10.73 -2.30 -16.04
N ASP A 88 -10.85 -3.62 -16.10
CA ASP A 88 -10.91 -4.34 -17.38
C ASP A 88 -12.23 -5.11 -17.55
N ARG A 89 -13.35 -4.38 -17.75
CA ARG A 89 -14.56 -4.79 -18.53
C ARG A 89 -15.86 -4.08 -18.09
N ILE A 90 -15.90 -2.77 -18.28
CA ILE A 90 -17.15 -2.06 -18.56
C ILE A 90 -16.87 -1.24 -19.83
N ASN A 91 -17.53 -1.60 -20.94
CA ASN A 91 -17.40 -1.07 -22.31
C ASN A 91 -16.45 -1.81 -23.27
N THR A 92 -16.86 -3.01 -23.69
CA THR A 92 -17.33 -3.34 -25.07
C THR A 92 -17.79 -4.80 -25.07
#